data_AF-A0A821XFQ5-F1
#
_entry.id   AF-A0A821XFQ5-F1
#
_cell.length_a   1.000
_cell.length_b   1.000
_cell.length_c   1.000
_cell.angle_alpha   90.00
_cell.angle_beta   90.00
_cell.angle_gamma   90.00
#
_symmetry.space_group_name_H-M   'P 1'
#
loop_
_entity.id
_entity.type
_entity.pdbx_description
1 polymer ?
#
loop_
_entity_poly.entity_id
_entity_poly.type
_entity_poly.pdbx_seq_one_letter_code
_entity_poly.pdbx_strand_id
1 'polypeptide(L)'
;MHRIGRIKENKIKPVLISFANNWKKSEIIKMKRSLKDSYITKDFSKEILEKRRELKPKLIEERAKGNTAYIKYDQLIVKEGNPIKEKRKRDQLTSPDNQNQAKKTTVTSSSIIKENKKNAFDLMRPR
;
A
#
# COMPACT_ATOMS: atom_id res chain seq x y z
N MET A 1 -20.95 -15.21 13.82
CA MET A 1 -20.87 -15.10 12.35
C MET A 1 -22.14 -15.69 11.77
N HIS A 2 -22.81 -15.02 10.83
CA HIS A 2 -24.01 -15.58 10.18
C HIS A 2 -24.13 -15.10 8.73
N ARG A 3 -24.91 -15.80 7.90
CA ARG A 3 -25.15 -15.42 6.49
C ARG A 3 -26.40 -14.56 6.35
N ILE A 4 -26.32 -13.49 5.56
CA ILE A 4 -27.43 -12.54 5.36
C ILE A 4 -28.07 -12.69 3.96
N GLY A 5 -29.34 -12.29 3.83
CA GLY A 5 -30.08 -12.29 2.56
C GLY A 5 -30.88 -13.57 2.26
N ARG A 6 -31.67 -13.52 1.18
CA ARG A 6 -32.45 -14.66 0.66
C ARG A 6 -31.56 -15.60 -0.15
N ILE A 7 -31.91 -16.89 -0.18
CA ILE A 7 -31.26 -17.88 -1.05
C ILE A 7 -31.63 -17.52 -2.49
N LYS A 8 -30.63 -17.51 -3.38
CA LYS A 8 -30.81 -17.29 -4.82
C LYS A 8 -30.01 -18.36 -5.55
N GLU A 9 -30.58 -18.91 -6.61
CA GLU A 9 -29.87 -19.83 -7.50
C GLU A 9 -28.63 -19.11 -8.07
N ASN A 10 -27.50 -19.82 -8.12
CA ASN A 10 -26.21 -19.36 -8.65
C ASN A 10 -25.52 -18.21 -7.88
N LYS A 11 -25.95 -17.85 -6.66
CA LYS A 11 -25.28 -16.80 -5.84
C LYS A 11 -25.06 -17.24 -4.39
N ILE A 12 -23.80 -17.18 -3.95
CA ILE A 12 -23.42 -17.46 -2.57
C ILE A 12 -23.85 -16.28 -1.68
N LYS A 13 -24.52 -16.58 -0.55
CA LYS A 13 -24.93 -15.55 0.43
C LYS A 13 -23.71 -14.91 1.11
N PRO A 14 -23.67 -13.58 1.24
CA PRO A 14 -22.61 -12.91 1.99
C PRO A 14 -22.65 -13.30 3.47
N VAL A 15 -21.46 -13.31 4.08
CA VAL A 15 -21.27 -13.62 5.49
C VAL A 15 -21.08 -12.32 6.27
N LEU A 16 -21.94 -12.08 7.26
CA LEU A 16 -21.78 -10.98 8.22
C LEU A 16 -20.91 -11.46 9.39
N ILE A 17 -19.81 -10.74 9.59
CA ILE A 17 -18.83 -10.99 10.64
C ILE A 17 -18.81 -9.78 11.57
N SER A 18 -19.23 -10.01 12.82
CA SER A 18 -19.08 -9.07 13.92
C SER A 18 -17.75 -9.30 14.61
N PHE A 19 -17.03 -8.23 14.91
CA PHE A 19 -15.76 -8.28 15.63
C PHE A 19 -15.94 -7.66 17.02
N ALA A 20 -15.33 -8.26 18.04
CA ALA A 20 -15.26 -7.66 19.37
C ALA A 20 -14.40 -6.38 19.37
N ASN A 21 -13.30 -6.40 18.61
CA ASN A 21 -12.31 -5.31 18.58
C ASN A 21 -12.33 -4.55 17.24
N ASN A 22 -12.47 -3.23 17.32
CA ASN A 22 -12.47 -2.34 16.16
C ASN A 22 -11.10 -2.23 15.46
N TRP A 23 -10.00 -2.40 16.20
CA TRP A 23 -8.65 -2.32 15.62
C TRP A 23 -8.39 -3.50 14.67
N LYS A 24 -8.76 -4.74 15.08
CA LYS A 24 -8.68 -5.94 14.24
C LYS A 24 -9.51 -5.78 12.96
N LYS A 25 -10.74 -5.27 13.10
CA LYS A 25 -11.61 -4.94 11.95
C LYS A 25 -10.91 -3.96 10.99
N SER A 26 -10.25 -2.93 11.52
CA SER A 26 -9.56 -1.93 10.71
C SER A 26 -8.34 -2.48 10.00
N GLU A 27 -7.57 -3.36 10.66
CA GLU A 27 -6.42 -4.05 10.08
C GLU A 27 -6.82 -4.94 8.90
N ILE A 28 -7.85 -5.76 9.08
CA ILE A 28 -8.40 -6.62 8.02
C ILE A 28 -8.85 -5.79 6.81
N ILE A 29 -9.52 -4.66 7.04
CA ILE A 29 -9.97 -3.77 5.95
C ILE A 29 -8.79 -3.15 5.20
N LYS A 30 -7.64 -2.88 5.86
CA LYS A 30 -6.43 -2.40 5.19
C LYS A 30 -5.83 -3.48 4.30
N MET A 31 -5.80 -4.73 4.77
CA MET A 31 -5.23 -5.86 4.04
C MET A 31 -6.15 -6.43 2.95
N LYS A 32 -7.42 -6.02 2.86
CA LYS A 32 -8.40 -6.60 1.90
C LYS A 32 -7.95 -6.66 0.43
N ARG A 33 -6.99 -5.83 0.00
CA ARG A 33 -6.43 -5.85 -1.36
C ARG A 33 -5.55 -7.06 -1.65
N SER A 34 -5.06 -7.76 -0.63
CA SER A 34 -4.25 -8.99 -0.81
C SER A 34 -5.12 -10.23 -1.09
N LEU A 35 -6.44 -10.13 -0.93
CA LEU A 35 -7.36 -11.23 -1.19
C LEU A 35 -7.65 -11.31 -2.69
N LYS A 36 -7.44 -12.48 -3.29
CA LYS A 36 -7.65 -12.72 -4.72
C LYS A 36 -9.09 -13.11 -5.03
N ASP A 37 -9.62 -14.09 -4.30
CA ASP A 37 -10.87 -14.77 -4.67
C ASP A 37 -12.10 -14.23 -3.95
N SER A 38 -11.92 -13.29 -3.03
CA SER A 38 -13.00 -12.79 -2.17
C SER A 38 -12.85 -11.30 -1.89
N TYR A 39 -13.98 -10.61 -1.84
CA TYR A 39 -14.03 -9.20 -1.52
C TYR A 39 -14.57 -8.97 -0.10
N ILE A 40 -13.97 -8.01 0.60
CA ILE A 40 -14.43 -7.57 1.92
C ILE A 40 -14.89 -6.13 1.84
N THR A 41 -16.13 -5.89 2.27
CA THR A 41 -16.73 -4.57 2.38
C THR A 41 -17.15 -4.30 3.82
N LYS A 42 -17.10 -3.02 4.22
CA LYS A 42 -17.65 -2.60 5.51
C LYS A 42 -19.18 -2.52 5.39
N ASP A 43 -19.85 -3.01 6.42
CA ASP A 43 -21.30 -2.86 6.57
C ASP A 43 -21.63 -1.41 6.99
N PHE A 44 -22.54 -0.77 6.26
CA PHE A 44 -22.92 0.63 6.41
C PHE A 44 -24.45 0.75 6.42
N SER A 45 -24.98 1.78 7.09
CA SER A 45 -26.41 2.08 7.02
C SER A 45 -26.83 2.46 5.61
N LYS A 46 -28.13 2.31 5.32
CA LYS A 46 -28.71 2.57 4.00
C LYS A 46 -28.43 4.00 3.51
N GLU A 47 -28.57 4.99 4.40
CA GLU A 47 -28.31 6.40 4.12
C GLU A 47 -26.87 6.65 3.64
N ILE A 48 -25.89 5.99 4.27
CA ILE A 48 -24.48 6.14 3.90
C ILE A 48 -24.22 5.45 2.56
N LEU A 49 -24.84 4.30 2.30
CA LEU A 49 -24.70 3.61 1.01
C LEU A 49 -25.23 4.47 -0.15
N GLU A 50 -26.31 5.20 0.07
CA GLU A 50 -26.90 6.10 -0.92
C GLU A 50 -26.00 7.31 -1.19
N LYS A 51 -25.55 8.02 -0.14
CA LYS A 51 -24.54 9.09 -0.27
C LYS A 51 -23.28 8.60 -1.01
N ARG A 52 -22.80 7.40 -0.68
CA ARG A 52 -21.64 6.81 -1.38
C ARG A 52 -21.93 6.51 -2.85
N ARG A 53 -23.16 6.14 -3.22
CA ARG A 53 -23.58 5.94 -4.61
C ARG A 53 -23.51 7.24 -5.40
N GLU A 54 -23.94 8.35 -4.79
CA GLU A 54 -23.89 9.69 -5.38
C GLU A 54 -22.46 10.25 -5.50
N LEU A 55 -21.57 9.92 -4.56
CA LEU A 55 -20.17 10.36 -4.60
C LEU A 55 -19.28 9.57 -5.57
N LYS A 56 -19.70 8.37 -6.00
CA LYS A 56 -18.95 7.55 -6.95
C LYS A 56 -18.65 8.24 -8.30
N PRO A 57 -19.61 8.88 -9.01
CA PRO A 57 -19.32 9.58 -10.26
C PRO A 57 -18.28 10.68 -10.07
N LYS A 58 -18.45 11.54 -9.06
CA LYS A 58 -17.47 12.59 -8.72
C LYS A 58 -16.08 12.04 -8.45
N LEU A 59 -15.97 10.89 -7.77
CA LEU A 59 -14.70 10.23 -7.54
C LEU A 59 -14.04 9.72 -8.83
N ILE A 60 -14.81 9.25 -9.81
CA ILE A 60 -14.28 8.81 -11.10
C ILE A 60 -13.77 10.01 -11.90
N GLU A 61 -14.52 11.11 -11.93
CA GLU A 61 -14.12 12.37 -12.57
C GLU A 61 -12.81 12.91 -11.99
N GLU A 62 -12.69 12.99 -10.66
CA GLU A 62 -11.45 13.45 -10.01
C GLU A 62 -10.25 12.55 -10.29
N ARG A 63 -10.46 11.23 -10.38
CA ARG A 63 -9.39 10.31 -10.78
C ARG A 63 -9.00 10.46 -12.24
N ALA A 64 -9.97 10.74 -13.13
CA ALA A 64 -9.70 10.98 -14.54
C ALA A 64 -8.90 12.28 -14.76
N LYS A 65 -9.11 13.29 -13.92
CA LYS A 65 -8.29 14.52 -13.88
C LYS A 65 -6.85 14.30 -13.39
N GLY A 66 -6.52 13.12 -12.86
CA GLY A 66 -5.22 12.79 -12.28
C GLY A 66 -5.10 13.06 -10.78
N ASN A 67 -6.18 13.46 -10.10
CA ASN A 67 -6.17 13.67 -8.65
C ASN A 67 -6.28 12.34 -7.88
N THR A 68 -5.66 12.28 -6.71
CA THR A 68 -5.80 11.12 -5.81
C THR A 68 -7.05 11.26 -4.96
N ALA A 69 -8.18 10.72 -5.44
CA ALA A 69 -9.47 10.77 -4.75
C ALA A 69 -9.93 9.44 -4.14
N TYR A 70 -10.48 9.48 -2.93
CA TYR A 70 -11.07 8.34 -2.24
C TYR A 70 -12.26 8.71 -1.35
N ILE A 71 -13.25 7.82 -1.23
CA ILE A 71 -14.40 8.02 -0.33
C ILE A 71 -14.13 7.39 1.03
N LYS A 72 -14.10 8.22 2.08
CA LYS A 72 -14.02 7.79 3.48
C LYS A 72 -15.38 8.02 4.14
N TYR A 73 -16.01 6.94 4.60
CA TYR A 73 -17.37 6.97 5.15
C TYR A 73 -18.38 7.57 4.15
N ASP A 74 -18.92 8.76 4.39
CA ASP A 74 -19.84 9.49 3.52
C ASP A 74 -19.21 10.73 2.85
N GLN A 75 -17.88 10.86 2.90
CA GLN A 75 -17.17 12.02 2.37
C GLN A 75 -16.22 11.63 1.24
N LEU A 76 -16.16 12.48 0.21
CA LEU A 76 -15.15 12.41 -0.85
C LEU A 76 -13.93 13.24 -0.43
N ILE A 77 -12.77 12.58 -0.30
CA ILE A 77 -11.50 13.24 -0.02
C ILE A 77 -10.70 13.27 -1.32
N VAL A 78 -10.46 14.47 -1.82
CA VAL A 78 -9.60 14.72 -2.97
C VAL A 78 -8.25 15.19 -2.43
N LYS A 79 -7.19 14.49 -2.83
CA LYS A 79 -5.83 14.98 -2.66
C LYS A 79 -5.35 15.37 -4.04
N GLU A 80 -5.16 16.67 -4.25
CA GLU A 80 -4.47 17.16 -5.43
C GLU A 80 -3.11 16.45 -5.50
N GLY A 81 -2.83 15.87 -6.66
CA GLY A 81 -1.51 15.29 -6.87
C GLY A 81 -0.54 16.45 -6.85
N ASN A 82 0.35 16.52 -5.85
CA ASN A 82 1.44 17.49 -5.89
C ASN A 82 2.09 17.36 -7.28
N PRO A 83 2.02 18.37 -8.16
CA PRO A 83 3.00 18.45 -9.22
C PRO A 83 4.31 18.54 -8.46
N ILE A 84 5.23 17.61 -8.69
CA ILE A 84 6.53 17.66 -8.05
C ILE A 84 6.40 17.26 -6.55
N LYS A 85 6.23 15.96 -6.30
CA LYS A 85 7.23 15.34 -5.42
C LYS A 85 8.55 15.50 -6.16
N GLU A 86 9.13 16.70 -6.07
CA GLU A 86 10.57 16.84 -6.05
C GLU A 86 10.93 15.79 -5.03
N LYS A 87 11.46 14.68 -5.53
CA LYS A 87 12.41 13.92 -4.76
C LYS A 87 13.35 15.03 -4.33
N ARG A 88 13.16 15.60 -3.12
CA ARG A 88 14.14 16.50 -2.56
C ARG A 88 15.38 15.66 -2.72
N LYS A 89 16.23 16.06 -3.65
CA LYS A 89 17.55 15.49 -3.72
C LYS A 89 18.04 15.84 -2.34
N ARG A 90 18.09 14.85 -1.46
CA ARG A 90 18.81 15.01 -0.23
C ARG A 90 20.15 15.50 -0.72
N ASP A 91 20.48 16.76 -0.44
CA ASP A 91 21.84 17.22 -0.61
C ASP A 91 22.64 16.15 0.12
N GLN A 92 23.50 15.46 -0.63
CA GLN A 92 24.41 14.48 -0.06
C GLN A 92 25.11 15.26 1.05
N LEU A 93 24.75 15.02 2.30
CA LEU A 93 25.48 15.59 3.41
C LEU A 93 26.87 15.04 3.23
N THR A 94 27.81 15.90 2.84
CA THR A 94 29.23 15.63 2.87
C THR A 94 29.54 15.38 4.33
N SER A 95 29.38 14.13 4.76
CA SER A 95 29.95 13.65 6.01
C SER A 95 31.45 13.88 5.87
N PRO A 96 32.14 14.35 6.92
CA PRO A 96 33.56 14.67 6.83
C PRO A 96 34.28 13.45 6.26
N ASP A 97 34.93 13.68 5.13
CA ASP A 97 35.67 12.70 4.35
C ASP A 97 36.80 12.18 5.23
N ASN A 98 36.68 10.94 5.71
CA ASN A 98 37.81 10.27 6.33
C ASN A 98 38.78 9.95 5.20
N GLN A 99 39.71 10.87 4.99
CA GLN A 99 40.81 10.76 4.03
C GLN A 99 41.56 9.46 4.24
N ASN A 100 41.23 8.42 3.48
CA ASN A 100 42.08 7.28 3.18
C ASN A 100 41.59 6.60 1.87
N GLN A 101 41.93 7.27 0.77
CA GLN A 101 42.25 6.77 -0.57
C GLN A 101 41.67 5.41 -1.05
N ALA A 102 40.86 5.46 -2.11
CA ALA A 102 41.28 5.02 -3.45
C ALA A 102 40.19 5.35 -4.50
N LYS A 103 40.55 6.20 -5.47
CA LYS A 103 39.72 6.56 -6.63
C LYS A 103 39.39 5.29 -7.43
N LYS A 104 38.11 5.06 -7.77
CA LYS A 104 37.75 4.17 -8.89
C LYS A 104 36.69 4.78 -9.80
N THR A 105 37.15 4.89 -11.04
CA THR A 105 36.55 5.33 -12.30
C THR A 105 35.19 4.69 -12.57
N THR A 106 34.25 5.51 -13.02
CA THR A 106 32.99 5.12 -13.65
C THR A 106 33.28 4.33 -14.92
N VAL A 107 32.92 3.05 -14.97
CA VAL A 107 32.78 2.32 -16.23
C VAL A 107 31.51 1.46 -16.17
N THR A 108 30.53 1.91 -16.93
CA THR A 108 29.41 1.12 -17.44
C THR A 108 29.94 -0.05 -18.26
N SER A 109 29.68 -1.29 -17.85
CA SER A 109 29.29 -2.42 -18.72
C SER A 109 29.20 -3.74 -17.94
N SER A 110 28.27 -4.56 -18.41
CA SER A 110 27.98 -5.94 -18.03
C SER A 110 29.20 -6.87 -17.95
N SER A 111 29.35 -7.60 -16.85
CA SER A 111 29.47 -9.08 -16.79
C SER A 111 30.19 -9.58 -15.51
N ILE A 112 29.57 -10.58 -14.88
CA ILE A 112 30.15 -11.74 -14.18
C ILE A 112 31.49 -11.52 -13.46
N ILE A 113 31.47 -11.40 -12.12
CA ILE A 113 32.30 -12.24 -11.21
C ILE A 113 31.53 -12.43 -9.89
N LYS A 114 31.03 -13.64 -9.65
CA LYS A 114 30.56 -14.07 -8.32
C LYS A 114 31.78 -14.47 -7.49
N GLU A 115 32.30 -13.55 -6.69
CA GLU A 115 33.24 -13.89 -5.63
C GLU A 115 32.49 -14.02 -4.30
N ASN A 116 32.48 -15.25 -3.77
CA ASN A 116 31.98 -15.57 -2.45
C ASN A 116 32.78 -14.81 -1.38
N LYS A 117 32.34 -13.62 -1.01
CA LYS A 117 32.83 -12.94 0.19
C LYS A 117 32.29 -13.68 1.42
N LYS A 118 33.16 -14.42 2.11
CA LYS A 118 32.83 -15.00 3.41
C LYS A 118 32.52 -13.86 4.39
N ASN A 119 31.54 -14.08 5.25
CA ASN A 119 31.08 -13.09 6.22
C ASN A 119 32.21 -12.82 7.22
N ALA A 120 32.49 -11.54 7.51
CA ALA A 120 33.64 -11.14 8.36
C ALA A 120 33.57 -11.75 9.78
N PHE A 121 32.36 -12.04 10.27
CA PHE A 121 32.15 -12.69 11.56
C PHE A 121 32.59 -14.17 11.58
N ASP A 122 32.61 -14.85 10.43
CA ASP A 122 33.03 -16.25 10.34
C ASP A 122 34.55 -16.41 10.55
N LEU A 123 35.33 -15.35 10.35
CA LEU A 123 36.78 -15.33 10.56
C LEU A 123 37.17 -15.06 12.03
N MET A 124 36.24 -14.52 12.82
CA MET A 124 36.49 -14.12 14.21
C MET A 124 36.09 -15.19 15.23
N ARG A 125 35.61 -16.35 14.76
CA ARG A 125 35.29 -17.47 15.64
C ARG A 125 36.55 -18.31 15.89
N PRO A 126 37.00 -18.48 17.15
CA PRO A 126 38.08 -19.41 17.44
C PRO A 126 37.62 -20.84 17.10
N ARG A 127 38.51 -21.64 16.53
CA ARG A 127 38.27 -23.07 16.26
C ARG A 127 38.33 -23.88 17.55
#